data_AF-A0A924DSA4-F1
#
_entry.id   AF-A0A924DSA4-F1
#
_cell.length_a   1.000
_cell.length_b   1.000
_cell.length_c   1.000
_cell.angle_alpha   90.00
_cell.angle_beta   90.00
_cell.angle_gamma   90.00
#
_symmetry.space_group_name_H-M   'P 1'
#
loop_
_entity.id
_entity.type
_entity.pdbx_description
1 polymer ?
#
loop_
_entity_poly.entity_id
_entity_poly.type
_entity_poly.pdbx_seq_one_letter_code
_entity_poly.pdbx_strand_id
1 'polypeptide(L)' 'MANCTACHNPDPRLAGSVGPDVAGSSLELITARLMHQSYPPGYKPKRSSALMPALPFLERDIPALHAYLNSFIKR' A
#
# COMPACT_ATOMS: atom_id res chain seq x y z
N MET A 1 11.97 -2.82 6.97
CA MET A 1 10.59 -3.30 7.08
C MET A 1 9.76 -2.69 8.21
N ALA A 2 10.35 -2.16 9.30
CA ALA A 2 9.59 -1.69 10.47
C ALA A 2 8.61 -0.52 10.21
N ASN A 3 8.84 0.30 9.18
CA ASN A 3 8.05 1.52 8.97
C ASN A 3 6.65 1.25 8.42
N CYS A 4 6.47 0.23 7.57
CA CYS A 4 5.17 -0.06 6.97
C CYS A 4 4.24 -0.75 7.97
N THR A 5 4.81 -1.66 8.77
CA THR A 5 4.08 -2.46 9.77
C THR A 5 3.70 -1.68 11.03
N ALA A 6 4.16 -0.43 11.17
CA ALA A 6 3.71 0.46 12.23
C ALA A 6 2.21 0.80 12.09
N CYS A 7 1.73 0.91 10.85
CA CYS A 7 0.33 1.21 10.54
C CYS A 7 -0.39 0.00 9.91
N HIS A 8 0.30 -0.78 9.08
CA HIS A 8 -0.23 -1.95 8.41
C HIS A 8 0.09 -3.23 9.17
N ASN A 9 -0.63 -4.32 8.88
CA ASN A 9 -0.32 -5.61 9.47
C ASN A 9 0.95 -6.22 8.83
N PRO A 10 1.81 -6.94 9.59
CA PRO A 10 2.91 -7.72 9.02
C PRO A 10 2.46 -8.72 7.95
N ASP A 11 1.26 -9.30 8.10
CA ASP A 11 0.59 -10.03 7.03
C ASP A 11 -0.25 -9.03 6.20
N PRO A 12 0.14 -8.71 4.95
CA PRO A 12 -0.53 -7.68 4.15
C PRO A 12 -1.96 -8.07 3.74
N ARG A 13 -2.39 -9.32 3.97
CA ARG A 13 -3.77 -9.79 3.73
C ARG A 13 -4.72 -9.36 4.84
N LEU A 14 -4.19 -8.92 5.98
CA LEU A 14 -4.95 -8.49 7.15
C LEU A 14 -4.88 -6.97 7.31
N ALA A 15 -5.95 -6.38 7.84
CA ALA A 15 -5.92 -4.98 8.21
C ALA A 15 -4.99 -4.75 9.41
N GLY A 16 -4.25 -3.63 9.39
CA GLY A 16 -3.48 -3.16 10.54
C GLY A 16 -4.32 -2.32 11.50
N SER A 17 -3.66 -1.80 12.53
CA SER A 17 -4.27 -0.89 13.51
C SER A 17 -4.79 0.40 12.86
N VAL A 18 -4.10 0.90 11.82
CA VAL A 18 -4.46 2.13 11.11
C VAL A 18 -4.66 1.87 9.61
N GLY A 19 -3.70 1.21 8.98
CA GLY A 19 -3.69 0.93 7.55
C GLY A 19 -4.63 -0.23 7.17
N PRO A 20 -5.20 -0.22 5.95
CA PRO A 20 -5.96 -1.36 5.43
C PRO A 20 -5.05 -2.56 5.09
N ASP A 21 -5.66 -3.68 4.74
CA ASP A 21 -5.01 -4.76 4.01
C ASP A 21 -4.59 -4.27 2.60
N VAL A 22 -3.38 -4.63 2.19
CA VAL A 22 -2.72 -4.10 0.97
C VAL A 22 -2.18 -5.20 0.06
N ALA A 23 -2.34 -6.47 0.41
CA ALA A 23 -1.99 -7.58 -0.47
C ALA A 23 -2.71 -7.46 -1.83
N GLY A 24 -2.00 -7.76 -2.90
CA GLY A 24 -2.56 -7.70 -4.27
C GLY A 24 -2.86 -6.29 -4.79
N SER A 25 -2.41 -5.23 -4.11
CA SER A 25 -2.57 -3.86 -4.63
C SER A 25 -1.92 -3.74 -6.01
N SER A 26 -2.59 -3.04 -6.93
CA SER A 26 -2.04 -2.79 -8.26
C SER A 26 -0.85 -1.83 -8.22
N LEU A 27 0.02 -1.92 -9.22
CA LEU A 27 1.17 -1.01 -9.36
C LEU A 27 0.72 0.47 -9.40
N GLU A 28 -0.38 0.76 -10.09
CA GLU A 28 -0.97 2.09 -10.19
C GLU A 28 -1.41 2.62 -8.82
N LEU A 29 -2.12 1.79 -8.03
CA LEU A 29 -2.56 2.16 -6.69
C LEU A 29 -1.38 2.43 -5.76
N ILE A 30 -0.37 1.55 -5.78
CA ILE A 30 0.85 1.72 -4.96
C ILE A 30 1.54 3.03 -5.31
N THR A 31 1.69 3.31 -6.61
CA THR A 31 2.33 4.54 -7.10
C THR A 31 1.56 5.78 -6.67
N ALA A 32 0.24 5.81 -6.90
CA ALA A 32 -0.61 6.93 -6.51
C ALA A 32 -0.56 7.22 -5.00
N ARG A 33 -0.60 6.17 -4.16
CA ARG A 33 -0.49 6.31 -2.70
C ARG A 33 0.87 6.84 -2.27
N LEU A 34 1.96 6.25 -2.76
CA LEU A 34 3.31 6.54 -2.29
C LEU A 34 3.86 7.85 -2.85
N MET A 35 3.55 8.20 -4.10
CA MET A 35 4.10 9.42 -4.71
C MET A 35 3.24 10.65 -4.45
N HIS A 36 1.91 10.48 -4.36
CA HIS A 36 0.97 11.59 -4.48
C HIS A 36 -0.09 11.65 -3.37
N GLN A 37 -0.08 10.69 -2.44
CA GLN A 37 -1.13 10.56 -1.41
C GLN A 37 -2.56 10.54 -2.02
N SER A 38 -2.69 10.13 -3.28
CA SER A 38 -3.94 10.14 -4.04
C SER A 38 -4.41 8.71 -4.31
N TYR A 39 -5.49 8.55 -5.08
CA TYR A 39 -6.01 7.26 -5.50
C TYR A 39 -6.24 7.26 -7.02
N PRO A 40 -6.11 6.11 -7.70
CA PRO A 40 -6.50 5.99 -9.10
C PRO A 40 -7.97 6.35 -9.32
N PRO A 41 -8.34 6.83 -10.53
CA PRO A 41 -9.73 7.14 -10.85
C PRO A 41 -10.67 5.96 -10.58
N GLY A 42 -11.80 6.22 -9.92
CA GLY A 42 -12.80 5.21 -9.58
C GLY A 42 -12.42 4.29 -8.39
N TYR A 43 -11.21 4.40 -7.84
CA TYR A 43 -10.83 3.62 -6.67
C TYR A 43 -11.52 4.14 -5.40
N LYS A 44 -12.15 3.23 -4.65
CA LYS A 44 -12.76 3.54 -3.36
C LYS A 44 -11.80 3.15 -2.22
N PRO A 45 -11.32 4.12 -1.41
CA PRO A 45 -10.47 3.82 -0.26
C PRO A 45 -11.14 2.87 0.74
N LYS A 46 -10.37 1.90 1.25
CA LYS A 46 -10.82 0.94 2.28
C LYS A 46 -10.94 1.57 3.68
N ARG A 47 -10.31 2.74 3.90
CA ARG A 47 -10.38 3.53 5.13
C ARG A 47 -10.78 4.96 4.78
N SER A 48 -11.49 5.63 5.68
CA SER A 48 -11.84 7.05 5.56
C SER A 48 -10.70 7.99 5.96
N SER A 49 -9.68 7.49 6.66
CA SER A 49 -8.54 8.28 7.10
C SER A 49 -7.52 8.50 6.00
N ALA A 50 -6.88 9.68 6.00
CA ALA A 50 -5.84 10.08 5.04
C ALA A 50 -4.44 10.18 5.70
N LEU A 51 -4.19 9.36 6.72
CA LEU A 51 -3.01 9.47 7.59
C LEU A 51 -1.70 8.99 6.96
N MET A 52 -1.76 8.12 5.94
CA MET A 52 -0.56 7.63 5.27
C MET A 52 0.07 8.76 4.43
N PRO A 53 1.27 9.25 4.78
CA PRO A 53 1.92 10.31 4.01
C PRO A 53 2.45 9.78 2.68
N ALA A 54 2.75 10.70 1.75
CA ALA A 54 3.56 10.38 0.60
C ALA A 54 4.99 9.98 1.04
N LEU A 55 5.57 9.00 0.36
CA LEU A 55 6.90 8.45 0.57
C LEU A 55 7.67 8.45 -0.76
N PRO A 56 7.92 9.62 -1.39
CA PRO A 56 8.49 9.70 -2.73
C PRO A 56 9.91 9.12 -2.83
N PHE A 57 10.63 9.02 -1.70
CA PHE A 57 11.93 8.36 -1.66
C PHE A 57 11.90 6.86 -1.99
N LEU A 58 10.71 6.24 -2.02
CA LEU A 58 10.51 4.83 -2.38
C LEU A 58 10.25 4.62 -3.88
N GLU A 59 10.29 5.66 -4.71
CA GLU A 59 9.95 5.57 -6.14
C GLU A 59 10.62 4.39 -6.85
N ARG A 60 11.92 4.21 -6.61
CA ARG A 60 12.72 3.13 -7.23
C ARG A 60 12.38 1.74 -6.72
N ASP A 61 11.79 1.64 -5.53
CA ASP A 61 11.44 0.37 -4.87
C ASP A 61 9.99 -0.06 -5.12
N ILE A 62 9.16 0.80 -5.75
CA ILE A 62 7.76 0.52 -6.08
C ILE A 62 7.58 -0.84 -6.80
N PRO A 63 8.37 -1.20 -7.83
CA PRO A 63 8.22 -2.49 -8.50
C PRO A 63 8.47 -3.69 -7.57
N ALA A 64 9.47 -3.59 -6.69
CA ALA A 64 9.78 -4.63 -5.72
C ALA A 64 8.68 -4.74 -4.65
N LEU A 65 8.17 -3.60 -4.17
CA LEU A 65 7.04 -3.58 -3.24
C LEU A 65 5.78 -4.18 -3.86
N HIS A 66 5.49 -3.84 -5.12
CA HIS A 66 4.37 -4.43 -5.85
C HIS A 66 4.51 -5.95 -5.97
N ALA A 67 5.70 -6.44 -6.32
CA ALA A 67 5.97 -7.88 -6.38
C ALA A 67 5.80 -8.56 -5.02
N TYR A 68 6.31 -7.95 -3.95
CA TYR A 68 6.12 -8.43 -2.58
C TYR A 68 4.65 -8.51 -2.18
N LEU A 69 3.86 -7.46 -2.40
CA LEU A 69 2.44 -7.46 -2.02
C LEU A 69 1.60 -8.47 -2.83
N ASN A 70 1.99 -8.74 -4.08
CA ASN A 70 1.32 -9.71 -4.93
C ASN A 70 1.75 -11.16 -4.65
N SER A 71 2.88 -11.41 -3.98
CA SER A 71 3.28 -12.78 -3.61
C SER A 71 2.35 -13.42 -2.56
N PHE A 72 1.47 -12.65 -1.93
CA PHE A 72 0.50 -13.11 -0.94
C PHE A 72 -0.85 -13.52 -1.54
N ILE A 73 -1.07 -13.23 -2.83
CA ILE A 73 -2.28 -13.63 -3.55
C ILE A 73 -1.96 -14.92 -4.31
N LYS A 74 -2.74 -15.98 -4.09
CA LYS A 74 -2.63 -17.18 -4.93
C LYS A 74 -3.12 -16.82 -6.33
N ARG A 75 -2.35 -17.18 -7.35
CA ARG A 75 -2.81 -17.14 -8.75
C ARG A 75 -3.92 -18.16 -8.97
#